data_AF-A0A2T9X6P2-F1
#
_entry.id   AF-A0A2T9X6P2-F1
#
_cell.length_a   1.000
_cell.length_b   1.000
_cell.length_c   1.000
_cell.angle_alpha   90.00
_cell.angle_beta   90.00
_cell.angle_gamma   90.00
#
_symmetry.space_group_name_H-M   'P 1'
#
loop_
_entity.id
_entity.type
_entity.pdbx_description
1 polymer ?
#
loop_
_entity_poly.entity_id
_entity_poly.type
_entity_poly.pdbx_seq_one_letter_code
_entity_poly.pdbx_strand_id
1 'polypeptide(L)'
;MKEKLGKIEVEVKGEIEINGETYKIAEVPSADEYKGFPPSWEFVKNSMLSWKPYFKGKMVEINGQLIPAVGNYLLNMDEEMYELTLRVYQAFKLNKPLIETNISVVVTDQINEVERKIGRALSSEEKTAYYIRYAVELAILRDIGLIN
;
A
#
# COMPACT_ATOMS: atom_id res chain seq x y z
N MET A 1 -5.86 -9.78 -18.97
CA MET A 1 -5.57 -8.71 -19.97
C MET A 1 -4.72 -7.66 -19.28
N LYS A 2 -3.68 -7.07 -19.90
CA LYS A 2 -2.92 -5.98 -19.27
C LYS A 2 -3.57 -4.64 -19.57
N GLU A 3 -3.75 -3.81 -18.54
CA GLU A 3 -4.31 -2.46 -18.66
C GLU A 3 -3.48 -1.46 -17.86
N LYS A 4 -3.50 -0.18 -18.27
CA LYS A 4 -2.78 0.88 -17.58
C LYS A 4 -3.62 1.40 -16.41
N LEU A 5 -3.07 1.32 -15.20
CA LEU A 5 -3.66 1.89 -13.99
C LEU A 5 -2.66 2.89 -13.37
N GLY A 6 -3.00 4.18 -13.47
CA GLY A 6 -2.07 5.25 -13.11
C GLY A 6 -0.82 5.23 -13.98
N LYS A 7 0.34 4.97 -13.37
CA LYS A 7 1.65 4.91 -14.04
C LYS A 7 2.14 3.50 -14.35
N ILE A 8 1.49 2.45 -13.84
CA ILE A 8 1.92 1.07 -14.06
C ILE A 8 0.94 0.30 -14.95
N GLU A 9 1.40 -0.83 -15.49
CA GLU A 9 0.55 -1.82 -16.13
C GLU A 9 0.15 -2.89 -15.10
N VAL A 10 -1.14 -3.18 -15.02
CA VAL A 10 -1.71 -4.20 -14.13
C VAL A 10 -2.37 -5.30 -14.94
N GLU A 11 -2.40 -6.51 -14.41
CA GLU A 11 -3.10 -7.62 -15.04
C GLU A 11 -4.54 -7.72 -14.52
N VAL A 12 -5.52 -7.54 -15.41
CA VAL A 12 -6.93 -7.75 -15.10
C VAL A 12 -7.25 -9.24 -15.16
N LYS A 13 -7.69 -9.78 -14.02
CA LYS A 13 -8.03 -11.20 -13.80
C LYS A 13 -9.50 -11.53 -14.05
N GLY A 14 -10.38 -10.53 -13.98
CA GLY A 14 -11.81 -10.70 -14.21
C GLY A 14 -12.60 -9.42 -13.91
N GLU A 15 -13.92 -9.54 -13.98
CA GLU A 15 -14.86 -8.46 -13.67
C GLU A 15 -15.90 -8.96 -12.67
N ILE A 16 -16.38 -8.08 -11.80
CA ILE A 16 -17.40 -8.36 -10.79
C ILE A 16 -18.37 -7.17 -10.71
N GLU A 17 -19.66 -7.46 -10.57
CA GLU A 17 -20.68 -6.44 -10.35
C GLU A 17 -20.97 -6.29 -8.85
N ILE A 18 -20.87 -5.06 -8.35
CA ILE A 18 -21.13 -4.73 -6.94
C ILE A 18 -22.01 -3.49 -6.91
N ASN A 19 -23.20 -3.60 -6.32
CA ASN A 19 -24.17 -2.50 -6.18
C ASN A 19 -24.49 -1.79 -7.51
N GLY A 20 -24.54 -2.54 -8.63
CA GLY A 20 -24.82 -2.00 -9.97
C GLY A 20 -23.63 -1.32 -10.64
N GLU A 21 -22.43 -1.34 -10.04
CA GLU A 21 -21.19 -0.92 -10.67
C GLU A 21 -20.34 -2.14 -11.06
N THR A 22 -19.85 -2.18 -12.30
CA THR A 22 -18.91 -3.21 -12.76
C THR A 22 -17.47 -2.80 -12.40
N TYR A 23 -16.79 -3.66 -11.68
CA TYR A 23 -15.39 -3.51 -11.30
C TYR A 23 -14.50 -4.52 -12.02
N LYS A 24 -13.33 -4.07 -12.45
CA LYS A 24 -12.24 -4.93 -12.93
C LYS A 24 -11.36 -5.33 -11.75
N ILE A 25 -11.06 -6.61 -11.61
CA ILE A 25 -10.12 -7.11 -10.59
C ILE A 25 -8.71 -7.00 -11.16
N ALA A 26 -7.93 -6.05 -10.66
CA ALA A 26 -6.56 -5.77 -11.09
C ALA A 26 -5.54 -6.34 -10.10
N GLU A 27 -4.61 -7.15 -10.60
CA GLU A 27 -3.47 -7.64 -9.83
C GLU A 27 -2.46 -6.50 -9.62
N VAL A 28 -2.18 -6.20 -8.36
CA VAL A 28 -1.17 -5.20 -7.97
C VAL A 28 0.11 -5.95 -7.60
N PRO A 29 1.26 -5.59 -8.20
CA PRO A 29 2.52 -6.24 -7.88
C PRO A 29 2.98 -5.91 -6.46
N SER A 30 3.65 -6.86 -5.82
CA SER A 30 4.29 -6.63 -4.53
C SER A 30 5.70 -6.04 -4.67
N ALA A 31 6.33 -5.69 -3.55
CA ALA A 31 7.73 -5.27 -3.54
C ALA A 31 8.70 -6.37 -4.02
N ASP A 32 8.36 -7.66 -3.86
CA ASP A 32 9.20 -8.78 -4.32
C ASP A 32 9.22 -8.90 -5.85
N GLU A 33 8.16 -8.41 -6.50
CA GLU A 33 8.04 -8.41 -7.96
C GLU A 33 8.67 -7.17 -8.60
N TYR A 34 9.16 -6.23 -7.78
CA TYR A 34 9.83 -5.03 -8.25
C TYR A 34 11.19 -5.36 -8.89
N LYS A 35 11.31 -5.15 -10.20
CA LYS A 35 12.51 -5.49 -10.99
C LYS A 35 13.60 -4.40 -11.00
N GLY A 36 13.40 -3.29 -10.30
CA GLY A 36 14.35 -2.18 -10.24
C GLY A 36 15.38 -2.32 -9.12
N PHE A 37 16.36 -1.42 -9.10
CA PHE A 37 17.25 -1.32 -7.93
C PHE A 37 16.45 -0.79 -6.73
N PRO A 38 16.52 -1.46 -5.56
CA PRO A 38 15.87 -0.96 -4.37
C PRO A 38 16.46 0.42 -4.00
N PRO A 39 15.65 1.34 -3.47
CA PRO A 39 16.15 2.62 -3.02
C PRO A 39 17.12 2.45 -1.85
N SER A 40 18.08 3.38 -1.72
CA SER A 40 18.97 3.39 -0.56
C SER A 40 18.21 3.73 0.73
N TRP A 41 18.70 3.23 1.86
CA TRP A 41 18.08 3.53 3.16
C TRP A 41 17.98 5.03 3.44
N GLU A 42 19.03 5.81 3.15
CA GLU A 42 18.98 7.26 3.37
C GLU A 42 17.95 7.97 2.51
N PHE A 43 17.72 7.50 1.28
CA PHE A 43 16.64 8.03 0.45
C PHE A 43 15.28 7.72 1.09
N VAL A 44 15.05 6.45 1.46
CA VAL A 44 13.81 6.00 2.10
C VAL A 44 13.52 6.79 3.37
N LYS A 45 14.51 6.89 4.27
CA LYS A 45 14.40 7.61 5.54
C LYS A 45 13.98 9.07 5.32
N ASN A 46 14.66 9.78 4.44
CA ASN A 46 14.38 11.20 4.17
C ASN A 46 12.98 11.40 3.56
N SER A 47 12.58 10.53 2.63
CA SER A 47 11.24 10.57 2.05
C SER A 47 10.14 10.23 3.08
N MET A 48 10.31 9.17 3.87
CA MET A 48 9.29 8.74 4.83
C MET A 48 9.07 9.73 5.98
N LEU A 49 10.11 10.45 6.40
CA LEU A 49 10.02 11.45 7.46
C LEU A 49 9.34 12.76 7.03
N SER A 50 9.15 12.97 5.73
CA SER A 50 8.55 14.20 5.18
C SER A 50 7.24 13.95 4.44
N TRP A 51 7.00 12.73 3.99
CA TRP A 51 5.83 12.39 3.20
C TRP A 51 4.59 12.16 4.07
N LYS A 52 3.57 12.97 3.80
CA LYS A 52 2.23 12.90 4.37
C LYS A 52 1.24 12.54 3.24
N PRO A 53 1.03 11.25 2.96
CA PRO A 53 0.10 10.87 1.92
C PRO A 53 -1.35 11.18 2.33
N TYR A 54 -2.24 11.29 1.37
CA TYR A 54 -3.68 11.20 1.57
C TYR A 54 -4.24 10.09 0.67
N PHE A 55 -5.26 9.41 1.17
CA PHE A 55 -5.90 8.32 0.44
C PHE A 55 -6.82 8.89 -0.66
N LYS A 56 -6.52 8.56 -1.92
CA LYS A 56 -7.28 9.00 -3.12
C LYS A 56 -8.33 8.00 -3.57
N GLY A 57 -8.08 6.71 -3.35
CA GLY A 57 -9.01 5.67 -3.72
C GLY A 57 -10.24 5.59 -2.83
N LYS A 58 -11.05 4.56 -3.05
CA LYS A 58 -12.16 4.18 -2.18
C LYS A 58 -11.90 2.80 -1.58
N MET A 59 -12.54 2.53 -0.44
CA MET A 59 -12.63 1.19 0.12
C MET A 59 -14.04 0.68 -0.16
N VAL A 60 -14.15 -0.42 -0.91
CA VAL A 60 -15.42 -1.07 -1.25
C VAL A 60 -15.63 -2.22 -0.29
N GLU A 61 -16.78 -2.26 0.39
CA GLU A 61 -17.10 -3.35 1.30
C GLU A 61 -17.70 -4.54 0.54
N ILE A 62 -17.07 -5.71 0.65
CA ILE A 62 -17.50 -6.97 0.04
C ILE A 62 -17.44 -8.05 1.11
N ASN A 63 -18.57 -8.68 1.43
CA ASN A 63 -18.64 -9.74 2.45
C ASN A 63 -18.02 -9.35 3.81
N GLY A 64 -18.16 -8.09 4.22
CA GLY A 64 -17.60 -7.55 5.47
C GLY A 64 -16.10 -7.23 5.42
N GLN A 65 -15.45 -7.35 4.26
CA GLN A 65 -14.07 -6.96 4.05
C GLN A 65 -13.99 -5.67 3.23
N LEU A 66 -13.13 -4.73 3.63
CA LEU A 66 -12.84 -3.53 2.85
C LEU A 66 -11.80 -3.83 1.80
N ILE A 67 -12.14 -3.67 0.52
CA ILE A 67 -11.25 -3.89 -0.62
C ILE A 67 -10.87 -2.54 -1.23
N PRO A 68 -9.58 -2.22 -1.37
CA PRO A 68 -9.14 -0.95 -1.95
C PRO A 68 -9.47 -0.91 -3.45
N ALA A 69 -9.90 0.27 -3.92
CA ALA A 69 -10.29 0.49 -5.29
C ALA A 69 -9.85 1.87 -5.82
N VAL A 70 -9.48 1.91 -7.10
CA VAL A 70 -9.16 3.13 -7.85
C VAL A 70 -10.04 3.18 -9.09
N GLY A 71 -10.93 4.16 -9.17
CA GLY A 71 -11.94 4.22 -10.23
C GLY A 71 -12.84 2.97 -10.21
N ASN A 72 -12.86 2.24 -11.32
CA ASN A 72 -13.56 0.97 -11.50
C ASN A 72 -12.65 -0.27 -11.33
N TYR A 73 -11.46 -0.11 -10.73
CA TYR A 73 -10.56 -1.23 -10.44
C TYR A 73 -10.62 -1.60 -8.97
N LEU A 74 -10.94 -2.86 -8.67
CA LEU A 74 -10.68 -3.48 -7.37
C LEU A 74 -9.26 -4.01 -7.38
N LEU A 75 -8.50 -3.65 -6.36
CA LEU A 75 -7.09 -4.00 -6.27
C LEU A 75 -6.94 -5.33 -5.54
N ASN A 76 -6.46 -6.34 -6.25
CA ASN A 76 -6.03 -7.60 -5.67
C ASN A 76 -4.56 -7.45 -5.26
N MET A 77 -4.30 -7.59 -3.97
CA MET A 77 -2.98 -7.41 -3.35
C MET A 77 -2.68 -8.63 -2.50
N ASP A 78 -1.39 -8.87 -2.23
CA ASP A 78 -1.02 -9.80 -1.17
C ASP A 78 -1.44 -9.29 0.22
N GLU A 79 -1.37 -10.18 1.21
CA GLU A 79 -1.80 -9.90 2.58
C GLU A 79 -1.03 -8.72 3.20
N GLU A 80 0.27 -8.65 2.96
CA GLU A 80 1.14 -7.66 3.60
C GLU A 80 0.88 -6.25 3.04
N MET A 81 0.81 -6.12 1.72
CA MET A 81 0.48 -4.87 1.05
C MET A 81 -0.96 -4.43 1.36
N TYR A 82 -1.88 -5.39 1.51
CA TYR A 82 -3.24 -5.12 1.96
C TYR A 82 -3.27 -4.54 3.38
N GLU A 83 -2.57 -5.15 4.33
CA GLU A 83 -2.46 -4.66 5.71
C GLU A 83 -1.85 -3.26 5.76
N LEU A 84 -0.77 -3.03 5.01
CA LEU A 84 -0.17 -1.70 4.89
C LEU A 84 -1.17 -0.69 4.35
N THR A 85 -1.90 -1.05 3.28
CA THR A 85 -2.93 -0.20 2.66
C THR A 85 -4.04 0.16 3.64
N LEU A 86 -4.52 -0.79 4.44
CA LEU A 86 -5.52 -0.54 5.48
C LEU A 86 -4.99 0.44 6.54
N ARG A 87 -3.75 0.27 7.00
CA ARG A 87 -3.16 1.19 7.99
C ARG A 87 -2.97 2.59 7.41
N VAL A 88 -2.53 2.70 6.17
CA VAL A 88 -2.44 3.98 5.45
C VAL A 88 -3.81 4.62 5.33
N TYR A 89 -4.83 3.85 4.95
CA TYR A 89 -6.21 4.33 4.90
C TYR A 89 -6.68 4.84 6.27
N GLN A 90 -6.48 4.09 7.33
CA GLN A 90 -6.90 4.49 8.68
C GLN A 90 -6.17 5.74 9.17
N ALA A 91 -4.87 5.85 8.90
CA ALA A 91 -4.05 7.00 9.30
C ALA A 91 -4.35 8.27 8.48
N PHE A 92 -4.69 8.11 7.19
CA PHE A 92 -4.76 9.22 6.22
C PHE A 92 -6.12 9.37 5.51
N LYS A 93 -7.19 8.76 6.03
CA LYS A 93 -8.56 9.01 5.56
C LYS A 93 -8.94 10.47 5.85
N LEU A 94 -9.29 11.21 4.78
CA LEU A 94 -9.91 12.55 4.73
C LEU A 94 -9.89 13.37 6.04
N ASN A 95 -9.05 14.42 6.07
CA ASN A 95 -9.03 15.54 7.02
C ASN A 95 -8.72 15.26 8.51
N LYS A 96 -8.13 14.10 8.86
CA LYS A 96 -7.73 13.81 10.24
C LYS A 96 -6.33 13.19 10.48
N PRO A 97 -5.27 13.43 9.68
CA PRO A 97 -3.96 13.26 10.30
C PRO A 97 -3.88 14.28 11.44
N LEU A 98 -3.67 13.82 12.68
CA LEU A 98 -3.08 14.68 13.70
C LEU A 98 -1.88 15.34 13.02
N ILE A 99 -1.70 16.65 13.22
CA ILE A 99 -0.87 17.58 12.41
C ILE A 99 0.58 17.10 12.13
N GLU A 100 1.03 16.01 12.78
CA GLU A 100 2.39 15.47 12.75
C GLU A 100 2.51 13.99 12.30
N THR A 101 1.47 13.31 11.82
CA THR A 101 1.62 11.91 11.35
C THR A 101 2.23 11.85 9.96
N ASN A 102 3.48 11.39 9.86
CA ASN A 102 4.14 11.05 8.60
C ASN A 102 3.98 9.55 8.30
N ILE A 103 4.21 9.17 7.04
CA ILE A 103 4.12 7.77 6.62
C ILE A 103 5.08 6.85 7.39
N SER A 104 6.21 7.40 7.90
CA SER A 104 7.16 6.66 8.74
C SER A 104 6.51 6.03 9.98
N VAL A 105 5.48 6.67 10.56
CA VAL A 105 4.76 6.14 11.73
C VAL A 105 4.01 4.87 11.34
N VAL A 106 3.26 4.93 10.24
CA VAL A 106 2.49 3.78 9.73
C VAL A 106 3.41 2.60 9.39
N VAL A 107 4.54 2.89 8.73
CA VAL A 107 5.52 1.86 8.37
C VAL A 107 6.15 1.24 9.62
N THR A 108 6.51 2.05 10.61
CA THR A 108 7.08 1.57 11.87
C THR A 108 6.07 0.69 12.62
N ASP A 109 4.80 1.07 12.65
CA ASP A 109 3.75 0.27 13.28
C ASP A 109 3.52 -1.06 12.56
N GLN A 110 3.64 -1.10 11.23
CA GLN A 110 3.58 -2.35 10.45
C GLN A 110 4.77 -3.26 10.79
N ILE A 111 5.99 -2.72 10.87
CA ILE A 111 7.18 -3.49 11.30
C ILE A 111 7.01 -4.04 12.72
N ASN A 112 6.47 -3.24 13.65
CA ASN A 112 6.19 -3.67 15.01
C ASN A 112 5.11 -4.77 15.06
N GLU A 113 4.19 -4.81 14.10
CA GLU A 113 3.23 -5.91 13.96
C GLU A 113 3.92 -7.19 13.46
N VAL A 114 4.85 -7.08 12.52
CA VAL A 114 5.67 -8.20 12.07
C VAL A 114 6.44 -8.79 13.26
N GLU A 115 7.12 -7.96 14.06
CA GLU A 115 7.80 -8.38 15.29
C GLU A 115 6.88 -9.13 16.26
N ARG A 116 5.64 -8.66 16.42
CA ARG A 116 4.61 -9.31 17.24
C ARG A 116 4.20 -10.67 16.68
N LYS A 117 3.94 -10.76 15.37
CA LYS A 117 3.57 -12.01 14.68
C LYS A 117 4.66 -13.07 14.77
N ILE A 118 5.93 -12.69 14.66
CA ILE A 118 7.08 -13.62 14.76
C ILE A 118 7.51 -13.91 16.21
N GLY A 119 7.01 -13.15 17.19
CA GLY A 119 7.31 -13.32 18.61
C GLY A 119 8.75 -12.92 19.00
N ARG A 120 9.42 -12.08 18.22
CA ARG A 120 10.77 -11.56 18.51
C ARG A 120 11.01 -10.19 17.92
N ALA A 121 12.00 -9.48 18.45
CA ALA A 121 12.52 -8.27 17.82
C ALA A 121 13.31 -8.62 16.54
N LEU A 122 13.18 -7.77 15.54
CA LEU A 122 13.97 -7.78 14.31
C LEU A 122 15.32 -7.08 14.56
N SER A 123 16.37 -7.55 13.87
CA SER A 123 17.66 -6.88 13.84
C SER A 123 17.57 -5.54 13.10
N SER A 124 18.60 -4.70 13.23
CA SER A 124 18.68 -3.45 12.48
C SER A 124 18.63 -3.68 10.97
N GLU A 125 19.33 -4.68 10.48
CA GLU A 125 19.37 -5.05 9.06
C GLU A 125 18.00 -5.52 8.57
N GLU A 126 17.31 -6.35 9.36
CA GLU A 126 15.96 -6.81 9.05
C GLU A 126 14.98 -5.64 9.01
N LYS A 127 15.03 -4.73 10.00
CA LYS A 127 14.18 -3.53 10.01
C LYS A 127 14.44 -2.66 8.79
N THR A 128 15.70 -2.44 8.43
CA THR A 128 16.05 -1.68 7.23
C THR A 128 15.48 -2.34 5.97
N ALA A 129 15.54 -3.67 5.85
CA ALA A 129 14.95 -4.39 4.72
C ALA A 129 13.43 -4.17 4.64
N TYR A 130 12.72 -4.25 5.77
CA TYR A 130 11.27 -3.98 5.81
C TYR A 130 10.93 -2.52 5.48
N TYR A 131 11.70 -1.54 5.97
CA TYR A 131 11.48 -0.15 5.60
C TYR A 131 11.63 0.06 4.09
N ILE A 132 12.64 -0.55 3.47
CA ILE A 132 12.84 -0.47 2.01
C ILE A 132 11.67 -1.15 1.27
N ARG A 133 11.28 -2.35 1.71
CA ARG A 133 10.13 -3.09 1.16
C ARG A 133 8.86 -2.25 1.17
N TYR A 134 8.49 -1.71 2.34
CA TYR A 134 7.30 -0.89 2.48
C TYR A 134 7.41 0.46 1.74
N ALA A 135 8.60 1.03 1.59
CA ALA A 135 8.79 2.18 0.69
C ALA A 135 8.45 1.83 -0.77
N VAL A 136 8.85 0.66 -1.24
CA VAL A 136 8.54 0.18 -2.60
C VAL A 136 7.03 -0.04 -2.74
N GLU A 137 6.38 -0.70 -1.79
CA GLU A 137 4.92 -0.90 -1.82
C GLU A 137 4.17 0.43 -1.82
N LEU A 138 4.56 1.38 -0.96
CA LEU A 138 3.95 2.71 -0.95
C LEU A 138 4.18 3.46 -2.27
N ALA A 139 5.33 3.30 -2.92
CA ALA A 139 5.57 3.85 -4.24
C ALA A 139 4.64 3.22 -5.30
N ILE A 140 4.40 1.91 -5.23
CA ILE A 140 3.42 1.22 -6.09
C ILE A 140 2.02 1.77 -5.84
N LEU A 141 1.58 1.90 -4.57
CA LEU A 141 0.29 2.49 -4.21
C LEU A 141 0.13 3.92 -4.74
N ARG A 142 1.21 4.70 -4.71
CA ARG A 142 1.24 6.04 -5.30
C ARG A 142 1.12 6.00 -6.82
N ASP A 143 1.83 5.11 -7.47
CA ASP A 143 1.86 5.01 -8.93
C ASP A 143 0.56 4.46 -9.52
N ILE A 144 -0.14 3.55 -8.84
CA ILE A 144 -1.51 3.15 -9.21
C ILE A 144 -2.55 4.24 -8.93
N GLY A 145 -2.18 5.27 -8.17
CA GLY A 145 -3.05 6.40 -7.84
C GLY A 145 -3.94 6.18 -6.61
N LEU A 146 -3.66 5.18 -5.78
CA LEU A 146 -4.39 4.94 -4.54
C LEU A 146 -4.05 6.00 -3.47
N ILE A 147 -2.81 6.48 -3.48
CA ILE A 147 -2.30 7.59 -2.64
C ILE A 147 -1.54 8.61 -3.51
N ASN A 148 -1.12 9.75 -2.96
CA ASN A 148 -0.44 10.85 -3.69
C ASN A 148 1.09 10.87 -3.56
#